data_AF-A0A955IU79-F1
#
_entry.id   AF-A0A955IU79-F1
#
_cell.length_a   1.000
_cell.length_b   1.000
_cell.length_c   1.000
_cell.angle_alpha   90.00
_cell.angle_beta   90.00
_cell.angle_gamma   90.00
#
_symmetry.space_group_name_H-M   'P 1'
#
loop_
_entity.id
_entity.type
_entity.pdbx_description
1 polymer ?
#
loop_
_entity_poly.entity_id
_entity_poly.type
_entity_poly.pdbx_seq_one_letter_code
_entity_poly.pdbx_strand_id
1 'polypeptide(L)' 'MTEKIGNTLVICLARGFSLRRWAQSGLIDREWELYARLAPYYERLMVVTWGDARDRQIAAAITGEPTVIANEAGVP' A
#
# COMPACT_ATOMS: atom_id res chain seq x y z
N MET A 1 -19.53 -13.27 7.82
CA MET A 1 -18.56 -13.29 6.71
C MET A 1 -18.80 -12.07 5.86
N THR A 2 -17.76 -11.30 5.57
CA THR A 2 -17.86 -10.14 4.68
C THR A 2 -17.91 -10.64 3.24
N GLU A 3 -18.91 -10.20 2.46
CA GLU A 3 -19.01 -10.53 1.04
C GLU A 3 -17.81 -9.95 0.28
N LYS A 4 -17.17 -10.77 -0.56
CA LYS A 4 -16.04 -10.31 -1.38
C LYS A 4 -16.55 -9.50 -2.56
N ILE A 5 -16.01 -8.29 -2.72
CA ILE A 5 -16.39 -7.39 -3.83
C ILE A 5 -15.35 -7.40 -4.96
N GLY A 6 -14.22 -8.08 -4.75
CA GLY A 6 -13.15 -8.22 -5.74
C GLY A 6 -12.02 -9.11 -5.24
N ASN A 7 -11.12 -9.48 -6.15
CA ASN A 7 -9.96 -10.32 -5.81
C ASN A 7 -8.83 -9.50 -5.19
N THR A 8 -8.37 -8.45 -5.87
CA THR A 8 -7.19 -7.66 -5.45
C THR A 8 -7.52 -6.16 -5.43
N LEU A 9 -7.24 -5.51 -4.30
CA LEU A 9 -7.21 -4.05 -4.20
C LEU A 9 -5.78 -3.57 -4.46
N VAL A 10 -5.58 -2.76 -5.49
CA VAL A 10 -4.28 -2.20 -5.86
C VAL A 10 -4.26 -0.70 -5.56
N ILE A 11 -3.31 -0.27 -4.72
CA ILE A 11 -3.06 1.13 -4.39
C ILE A 11 -1.84 1.58 -5.17
N CYS A 12 -2.05 2.42 -6.18
CA CYS A 12 -0.97 2.99 -6.98
C CYS A 12 -0.56 4.35 -6.43
N LEU A 13 0.65 4.48 -5.93
CA LEU A 13 1.19 5.78 -5.54
C LEU A 13 1.53 6.62 -6.77
N ALA A 14 1.23 7.91 -6.69
CA ALA A 14 1.56 8.86 -7.73
C ALA A 14 3.07 8.90 -8.01
N ARG A 15 3.44 9.34 -9.21
CA ARG A 15 4.84 9.43 -9.64
C ARG A 15 5.70 10.19 -8.63
N GLY A 16 6.81 9.58 -8.24
CA GLY A 16 7.74 10.15 -7.27
C GLY A 16 7.26 10.06 -5.81
N PHE A 17 6.14 9.38 -5.54
CA PHE A 17 5.66 9.14 -4.18
C PHE A 17 5.96 7.71 -3.73
N SER A 18 6.60 7.59 -2.58
CA SER A 18 6.92 6.31 -1.93
C SER A 18 6.15 6.15 -0.62
N LEU A 19 6.05 4.93 -0.09
CA LEU A 19 5.48 4.71 1.25
C LEU A 19 6.27 5.50 2.30
N ARG A 20 7.60 5.61 2.15
CA ARG A 20 8.41 6.49 3.01
C ARG A 20 8.00 7.95 2.95
N ARG A 21 7.83 8.53 1.76
CA ARG A 21 7.42 9.94 1.62
C ARG A 21 6.01 10.18 2.17
N TRP A 22 5.14 9.20 1.98
CA TRP A 22 3.79 9.24 2.50
C TRP A 22 3.73 9.12 4.02
N ALA A 23 4.56 8.27 4.63
CA ALA A 23 4.71 8.22 6.08
C ALA A 23 5.24 9.54 6.65
N GLN A 24 6.18 10.18 5.96
CA GLN A 24 6.74 11.47 6.35
C GLN A 24 5.75 12.64 6.25
N SER A 25 4.68 12.54 5.46
CA SER A 25 3.65 13.58 5.40
C SER A 25 2.68 13.54 6.58
N GLY A 26 2.73 12.48 7.40
CA GLY A 26 1.80 12.26 8.51
C GLY A 26 0.38 11.89 8.08
N LEU A 27 0.16 11.66 6.77
CA LEU A 27 -1.15 11.30 6.21
C LEU A 27 -1.36 9.80 6.09
N ILE A 28 -0.29 9.01 6.20
CA ILE A 28 -0.33 7.57 5.95
C ILE A 28 -1.32 6.86 6.86
N ASP A 29 -1.38 7.19 8.15
CA ASP A 29 -2.22 6.46 9.12
C ASP A 29 -3.71 6.64 8.80
N ARG A 30 -4.12 7.87 8.48
CA ARG A 30 -5.52 8.19 8.15
C ARG A 30 -5.96 7.55 6.84
N GLU A 31 -5.14 7.67 5.79
CA GLU A 31 -5.49 7.10 4.50
C GLU A 31 -5.42 5.57 4.54
N TRP A 32 -4.51 5.02 5.34
CA TRP A 32 -4.41 3.59 5.54
C TRP A 32 -5.57 2.98 6.31
N GLU A 33 -6.17 3.69 7.26
CA GLU A 33 -7.37 3.24 7.95
C GLU A 33 -8.50 2.89 6.98
N LEU A 34 -8.65 3.65 5.89
CA LEU A 34 -9.61 3.34 4.83
C LEU A 34 -9.28 2.00 4.16
N TYR A 35 -8.03 1.79 3.76
CA TYR A 35 -7.60 0.56 3.10
C TYR A 35 -7.69 -0.65 4.03
N ALA A 36 -7.38 -0.49 5.31
CA ALA A 36 -7.55 -1.52 6.33
C ALA A 36 -9.03 -1.93 6.50
N ARG A 37 -9.97 -0.97 6.41
CA ARG A 37 -11.41 -1.25 6.42
C ARG A 37 -11.91 -1.92 5.14
N LEU A 38 -11.24 -1.67 4.01
CA LEU A 38 -11.56 -2.30 2.72
C LEU A 38 -10.94 -3.70 2.58
N ALA A 39 -9.78 -3.96 3.19
CA ALA A 39 -9.04 -5.21 3.05
C ALA A 39 -9.90 -6.48 3.26
N PRO A 40 -10.84 -6.55 4.23
CA PRO A 40 -11.69 -7.73 4.40
C PRO A 40 -12.60 -8.05 3.21
N TYR A 41 -12.88 -7.10 2.31
CA TYR A 41 -13.71 -7.28 1.12
C TYR A 41 -12.92 -7.79 -0.10
N TYR A 42 -11.60 -7.87 0.00
CA TYR A 42 -10.70 -8.36 -1.05
C TYR A 42 -9.93 -9.60 -0.58
N GLU A 43 -9.40 -10.40 -1.51
CA GLU A 43 -8.49 -11.51 -1.16
C GLU A 43 -7.06 -11.00 -0.93
N ARG A 44 -6.68 -9.92 -1.62
CA ARG A 44 -5.31 -9.38 -1.60
C ARG A 44 -5.33 -7.86 -1.56
N LEU A 45 -4.32 -7.30 -0.90
CA LEU A 45 -4.00 -5.89 -0.91
C LEU A 45 -2.59 -5.71 -1.47
N MET A 46 -2.45 -4.85 -2.49
CA MET A 46 -1.17 -4.56 -3.12
C MET A 46 -0.92 -3.06 -3.14
N VAL A 47 0.33 -2.67 -2.88
CA VAL A 47 0.79 -1.28 -3.01
C VAL A 47 1.87 -1.22 -4.07
N VAL A 48 1.65 -0.39 -5.09
CA VAL A 48 2.66 -0.05 -6.10
C VAL A 48 3.27 1.29 -5.72
N THR A 49 4.58 1.29 -5.48
CA THR A 49 5.30 2.44 -4.91
C THR A 49 6.52 2.83 -5.76
N TRP A 50 6.83 4.13 -5.79
CA TRP A 50 8.07 4.65 -6.38
C TRP A 50 9.27 4.60 -5.43
N GLY A 51 9.12 3.96 -4.27
CA GLY A 51 10.21 3.71 -3.34
C GLY A 51 11.09 2.54 -3.72
N ASP A 52 11.90 2.11 -2.75
CA ASP A 52 12.83 1.00 -2.85
C ASP A 52 12.42 -0.15 -1.90
N ALA A 53 13.32 -1.11 -1.69
CA ALA A 53 13.09 -2.22 -0.78
C ALA A 53 12.72 -1.80 0.67
N ARG A 54 13.02 -0.58 1.11
CA ARG A 54 12.68 -0.08 2.46
C ARG A 54 11.18 0.15 2.63
N ASP A 55 10.45 0.36 1.53
CA ASP A 55 9.00 0.47 1.57
C ASP A 55 8.32 -0.84 2.03
N ARG A 56 8.97 -1.99 1.82
CA ARG A 56 8.50 -3.27 2.38
C ARG A 56 8.51 -3.28 3.91
N GLN A 57 9.49 -2.63 4.54
CA GLN A 57 9.57 -2.53 6.00
C GLN A 57 8.48 -1.63 6.56
N ILE A 58 8.17 -0.53 5.86
CA ILE A 58 7.07 0.36 6.23
C ILE A 58 5.74 -0.38 6.10
N ALA A 59 5.54 -1.13 5.02
CA ALA A 59 4.35 -1.95 4.81
C ALA A 59 4.17 -3.09 5.82
N ALA A 60 5.24 -3.58 6.46
CA ALA A 60 5.10 -4.58 7.52
C ALA A 60 4.43 -4.00 8.77
N ALA A 61 4.51 -2.69 9.01
CA ALA A 61 3.86 -2.02 10.13
C ALA A 61 2.39 -1.66 9.86
N ILE A 62 1.90 -1.98 8.66
CA ILE A 62 0.65 -1.49 8.12
C ILE A 62 -0.43 -2.58 8.23
N THR A 63 -1.60 -2.24 8.78
CA THR A 63 -2.72 -3.19 8.97
C THR A 63 -3.23 -3.74 7.63
N GLY A 64 -3.40 -5.06 7.53
CA GLY A 64 -3.82 -5.73 6.30
C GLY A 64 -2.67 -6.25 5.44
N GLU A 65 -1.42 -6.10 5.91
CA GLU A 65 -0.21 -6.76 5.37
C GLU A 65 -0.12 -6.69 3.83
N PRO A 66 -0.09 -5.48 3.25
CA PRO A 66 -0.09 -5.33 1.80
C PRO A 66 1.19 -5.92 1.18
N THR A 67 1.03 -6.57 0.03
CA THR A 67 2.18 -6.90 -0.82
C THR A 67 2.69 -5.62 -1.49
N VAL A 68 3.99 -5.31 -1.33
CA VAL A 68 4.60 -4.11 -1.91
C VAL A 68 5.34 -4.45 -3.20
N ILE A 69 5.00 -3.73 -4.26
CA ILE A 69 5.71 -3.71 -5.55
C ILE A 69 6.42 -2.36 -5.66
N ALA A 70 7.75 -2.37 -5.47
CA ALA A 70 8.58 -1.16 -5.50
C ALA A 70 9.22 -0.96 -6.88
N ASN A 71 9.35 0.30 -7.30
CA ASN A 71 10.06 0.68 -8.53
C ASN A 71 11.60 0.59 -8.35
N GLU A 72 12.10 -0.58 -7.98
CA GLU A 72 13.52 -0.83 -7.71
C GLU A 72 14.41 -0.62 -8.95
N ALA A 73 13.84 -0.80 -10.15
CA ALA A 73 14.52 -0.58 -11.41
C ALA A 73 14.60 0.90 -11.82
N GLY A 74 13.94 1.81 -11.09
CA GLY A 74 13.91 3.24 -11.41
C GLY A 74 13.32 3.55 -12.79
N VAL A 75 12.39 2.71 -13.27
CA VAL A 75 11.76 2.92 -14.57
C VAL A 75 10.90 4.20 -14.55
N PRO A 76 10.96 5.04 -15.61
CA PRO A 76 10.35 6.38 -15.63
C PRO A 76 8.85 6.44 -15.44
#